data_AF-A0A832T1Q4-F1
#
_entry.id   AF-A0A832T1Q4-F1
#
_cell.length_a   1.000
_cell.length_b   1.000
_cell.length_c   1.000
_cell.angle_alpha   90.00
_cell.angle_beta   90.00
_cell.angle_gamma   90.00
#
_symmetry.space_group_name_H-M   'P 1'
#
loop_
_entity.id
_entity.type
_entity.pdbx_description
1 polymer ?
#
loop_
_entity_poly.entity_id
_entity_poly.type
_entity_poly.pdbx_seq_one_letter_code
_entity_poly.pdbx_strand_id
1 'polypeptide(L)'
;MEVVRDLRAPWRGEVLDAGAGCGSFALTVAALGPYTVYAVEPDPEHSAALSANVSANRDVLLGDVLPLECSIEDFRRPVDEVLTDPPWGLRSGISRTPDLEFVLSFLDACVDVLRPKTGRLVTRCPPEFIDDIVDHMSERGYLLDRVKRRHKAAVLVLRSEDHRDYYDDRESAVAAAGGQVLVAWEGGELDPEADRYSLVTPYESGWHVWEVPNTGRIREFLRGFLKGG
;
A
#
# COMPACT_ATOMS: atom_id res chain seq x y z
N MET A 1 -1.15 0.90 -34.31
CA MET A 1 -1.55 0.96 -32.89
C MET A 1 -0.89 -0.22 -32.23
N GLU A 2 0.33 -0.01 -31.74
CA GLU A 2 1.15 -1.08 -31.20
C GLU A 2 2.25 -0.43 -30.38
N VAL A 3 2.14 -0.51 -29.06
CA VAL A 3 3.21 -0.75 -28.07
C VAL A 3 2.47 -0.99 -26.74
N VAL A 4 1.86 -2.16 -26.55
CA VAL A 4 1.72 -2.71 -25.20
C VAL A 4 2.96 -3.56 -25.01
N ARG A 5 4.10 -2.90 -24.76
CA ARG A 5 5.28 -3.61 -24.29
C ARG A 5 4.91 -4.16 -22.92
N ASP A 6 5.05 -5.48 -22.82
CA ASP A 6 4.91 -6.33 -21.65
C ASP A 6 5.20 -5.57 -20.34
N LEU A 7 4.17 -4.92 -19.76
CA LEU A 7 4.22 -4.21 -18.46
C LEU A 7 4.22 -5.19 -17.28
N ARG A 8 4.55 -6.46 -17.53
CA ARG A 8 4.86 -7.41 -16.47
C ARG A 8 6.19 -6.97 -15.87
N ALA A 9 6.11 -6.05 -14.91
CA ALA A 9 7.21 -5.85 -13.98
C ALA A 9 7.61 -7.27 -13.51
N PRO A 10 8.90 -7.66 -13.59
CA PRO A 10 9.35 -9.01 -13.23
C PRO A 10 9.18 -9.34 -11.73
N TRP A 11 8.58 -8.42 -10.98
CA TRP A 11 8.29 -8.53 -9.57
C TRP A 11 7.05 -9.38 -9.34
N ARG A 12 7.28 -10.68 -9.11
CA ARG A 12 6.41 -11.52 -8.31
C ARG A 12 6.85 -11.38 -6.86
N GLY A 13 6.09 -10.66 -6.07
CA GLY A 13 6.33 -10.46 -4.64
C GLY A 13 5.05 -10.71 -3.85
N GLU A 14 5.23 -11.00 -2.56
CA GLU A 14 4.15 -11.14 -1.61
C GLU A 14 3.96 -9.81 -0.87
N VAL A 15 2.76 -9.24 -0.97
CA VAL A 15 2.40 -7.97 -0.34
C VAL A 15 1.30 -8.24 0.68
N LEU A 16 1.37 -7.58 1.82
CA LEU A 16 0.31 -7.57 2.82
C LEU A 16 -0.30 -6.17 2.91
N ASP A 17 -1.61 -6.07 2.76
CA ASP A 17 -2.41 -4.90 3.13
C ASP A 17 -2.93 -5.13 4.55
N ALA A 18 -2.30 -4.49 5.54
CA ALA A 18 -2.55 -4.71 6.96
C ALA A 18 -3.60 -3.71 7.47
N GLY A 19 -4.75 -4.22 7.91
CA GLY A 19 -5.92 -3.39 8.22
C GLY A 19 -6.55 -2.89 6.93
N ALA A 20 -6.86 -3.81 6.01
CA ALA A 20 -7.19 -3.51 4.62
C ALA A 20 -8.48 -2.68 4.44
N GLY A 21 -9.35 -2.62 5.44
CA GLY A 21 -10.68 -2.02 5.33
C GLY A 21 -11.43 -2.63 4.17
N CYS A 22 -11.81 -1.82 3.19
CA CYS A 22 -12.48 -2.28 1.97
C CYS A 22 -11.53 -2.71 0.83
N GLY A 23 -10.21 -2.74 1.07
CA GLY A 23 -9.19 -3.28 0.14
C GLY A 23 -8.64 -2.33 -0.90
N SER A 24 -8.66 -1.01 -0.67
CA SER A 24 -8.22 -0.04 -1.67
C SER A 24 -6.74 -0.19 -2.03
N PHE A 25 -5.86 -0.42 -1.05
CA PHE A 25 -4.44 -0.70 -1.32
C PHE A 25 -4.28 -2.07 -1.96
N ALA A 26 -4.92 -3.11 -1.44
CA ALA A 26 -4.80 -4.45 -1.99
C ALA A 26 -5.19 -4.53 -3.49
N LEU A 27 -6.33 -3.94 -3.85
CA LEU A 27 -6.82 -3.91 -5.23
C LEU A 27 -5.94 -3.07 -6.13
N THR A 28 -5.45 -1.94 -5.62
CA THR A 28 -4.50 -1.10 -6.33
C THR A 28 -3.24 -1.89 -6.67
N VAL A 29 -2.58 -2.52 -5.69
CA VAL A 29 -1.36 -3.30 -5.91
C VAL A 29 -1.60 -4.42 -6.93
N ALA A 30 -2.68 -5.18 -6.78
CA ALA A 30 -3.00 -6.28 -7.69
C ALA A 30 -3.36 -5.81 -9.11
N ALA A 31 -3.85 -4.59 -9.30
CA ALA A 31 -4.10 -4.02 -10.63
C ALA A 31 -2.81 -3.64 -11.38
N LEU A 32 -1.69 -3.50 -10.66
CA LEU A 32 -0.44 -2.93 -11.20
C LEU A 32 0.59 -3.98 -11.59
N GLY A 33 0.47 -5.19 -11.06
CA GLY A 33 1.42 -6.26 -11.37
C GLY A 33 0.97 -7.62 -10.83
N PRO A 34 1.71 -8.69 -11.22
CA PRO A 34 1.41 -10.06 -10.83
C PRO A 34 1.87 -10.37 -9.39
N TYR A 35 1.38 -9.57 -8.44
CA TYR A 35 1.62 -9.76 -7.00
C TYR A 35 0.64 -10.77 -6.42
N THR A 36 1.05 -11.43 -5.34
CA THR A 36 0.10 -12.07 -4.43
C THR A 36 -0.10 -11.12 -3.26
N VAL A 37 -1.30 -10.58 -3.14
CA VAL A 37 -1.65 -9.63 -2.10
C VAL A 37 -2.53 -10.31 -1.06
N TYR A 38 -2.04 -10.40 0.17
CA TYR A 38 -2.83 -10.78 1.33
C TYR A 38 -3.49 -9.51 1.87
N ALA A 39 -4.81 -9.49 1.98
CA ALA A 39 -5.53 -8.35 2.54
C ALA A 39 -6.18 -8.78 3.84
N VAL A 40 -5.62 -8.35 4.98
CA VAL A 40 -6.08 -8.77 6.31
C VAL A 40 -6.97 -7.69 6.93
N GLU A 41 -8.17 -8.08 7.33
CA GLU A 41 -9.13 -7.19 7.96
C GLU A 41 -9.85 -7.94 9.10
N PRO A 42 -9.66 -7.53 10.38
CA PRO A 42 -10.30 -8.19 11.51
C PRO A 42 -11.78 -7.80 11.69
N ASP A 43 -12.23 -6.67 11.15
CA ASP A 43 -13.63 -6.26 11.22
C ASP A 43 -14.49 -7.05 10.20
N PRO A 44 -15.51 -7.80 10.64
CA PRO A 44 -16.31 -8.62 9.72
C PRO A 44 -17.07 -7.83 8.66
N GLU A 45 -17.50 -6.60 8.95
CA GLU A 45 -18.24 -5.76 7.99
C GLU A 45 -17.30 -5.28 6.88
N HIS A 46 -16.11 -4.79 7.26
CA HIS A 46 -15.08 -4.41 6.30
C HIS A 46 -14.53 -5.61 5.53
N SER A 47 -14.31 -6.76 6.18
CA SER A 47 -13.87 -8.01 5.53
C SER A 47 -14.88 -8.49 4.46
N ALA A 48 -16.18 -8.37 4.74
CA ALA A 48 -17.22 -8.66 3.76
C ALA A 48 -17.18 -7.69 2.57
N ALA A 49 -17.00 -6.38 2.83
CA ALA A 49 -16.86 -5.36 1.79
C ALA A 49 -15.61 -5.58 0.93
N LEU A 50 -14.46 -5.88 1.56
CA LEU A 50 -13.22 -6.27 0.91
C LEU A 50 -13.44 -7.46 -0.04
N SER A 51 -14.08 -8.52 0.45
CA SER A 51 -14.36 -9.73 -0.35
C SER A 51 -15.27 -9.44 -1.56
N ALA A 52 -16.28 -8.58 -1.37
CA ALA A 52 -17.14 -8.12 -2.46
C ALA A 52 -16.37 -7.31 -3.50
N ASN A 53 -15.51 -6.38 -3.06
CA ASN A 53 -14.69 -5.56 -3.95
C ASN A 53 -13.68 -6.40 -4.73
N VAL A 54 -13.02 -7.38 -4.10
CA VAL A 54 -12.14 -8.33 -4.78
C VAL A 54 -12.90 -9.12 -5.85
N SER A 55 -14.09 -9.61 -5.51
CA SER A 55 -14.93 -10.35 -6.46
C SER A 55 -15.37 -9.49 -7.65
N ALA A 56 -15.76 -8.24 -7.40
CA ALA A 56 -16.22 -7.31 -8.42
C ALA A 56 -15.10 -6.86 -9.39
N ASN A 57 -13.85 -6.85 -8.94
CA ASN A 57 -12.71 -6.38 -9.73
C ASN A 57 -11.85 -7.51 -10.32
N ARG A 58 -12.18 -8.79 -10.08
CA ARG A 58 -11.33 -9.94 -10.43
C ARG A 58 -10.84 -9.95 -11.88
N ASP A 59 -11.68 -9.55 -12.83
CA ASP A 59 -11.36 -9.60 -14.27
C ASP A 59 -10.38 -8.49 -14.72
N VAL A 60 -10.13 -7.49 -13.88
CA VAL A 60 -9.22 -6.38 -14.19
C VAL A 60 -7.92 -6.42 -13.39
N LEU A 61 -7.75 -7.37 -12.47
CA LEU A 61 -6.53 -7.53 -11.69
C LEU A 61 -5.46 -8.29 -12.49
N LEU A 62 -4.21 -7.83 -12.37
CA LEU A 62 -3.04 -8.51 -12.93
C LEU A 62 -2.42 -9.51 -11.94
N GLY A 63 -2.70 -9.35 -10.64
CA GLY A 63 -2.30 -10.23 -9.55
C GLY A 63 -3.48 -10.80 -8.78
N ASP A 64 -3.18 -11.59 -7.76
CA ASP A 64 -4.17 -12.22 -6.88
C ASP A 64 -4.36 -11.39 -5.61
N VAL A 65 -5.61 -11.17 -5.20
CA VAL A 65 -5.93 -10.65 -3.86
C VAL A 65 -6.59 -11.76 -3.05
N LEU A 66 -6.02 -12.04 -1.89
CA LEU A 66 -6.47 -13.05 -0.94
C LEU A 66 -7.06 -12.32 0.28
N PRO A 67 -8.38 -12.08 0.33
CA PRO A 67 -9.02 -11.50 1.49
C PRO A 67 -8.99 -12.49 2.66
N LEU A 68 -8.58 -12.02 3.83
CA LEU A 68 -8.45 -12.81 5.04
C LEU A 68 -9.10 -12.07 6.21
N GLU A 69 -10.12 -12.68 6.81
CA GLU A 69 -10.73 -12.18 8.04
C GLU A 69 -9.86 -12.57 9.24
N CYS A 70 -8.84 -11.76 9.53
CA CYS A 70 -7.97 -11.93 10.69
C CYS A 70 -7.28 -10.62 11.06
N SER A 71 -6.72 -10.56 12.27
CA SER A 71 -5.85 -9.44 12.66
C SER A 71 -4.43 -9.65 12.12
N ILE A 72 -3.64 -8.59 12.09
CA ILE A 72 -2.21 -8.66 11.71
C ILE A 72 -1.42 -9.55 12.67
N GLU A 73 -1.79 -9.53 13.96
CA GLU A 73 -1.18 -10.32 15.02
C GLU A 73 -1.46 -11.82 14.87
N ASP A 74 -2.41 -12.24 14.04
CA ASP A 74 -2.70 -13.64 13.73
C ASP A 74 -2.11 -14.08 12.39
N PHE A 75 -1.64 -13.14 11.57
CA PHE A 75 -0.96 -13.44 10.31
C PHE A 75 0.45 -13.99 10.60
N ARG A 76 0.82 -15.11 9.96
CA ARG A 76 2.06 -15.86 10.26
C ARG A 76 3.00 -16.03 9.06
N ARG A 77 2.63 -15.48 7.91
CA ARG A 77 3.39 -15.66 6.67
C ARG A 77 4.36 -14.49 6.47
N PRO A 78 5.66 -14.75 6.25
CA PRO A 78 6.59 -13.68 5.88
C PRO A 78 6.27 -13.11 4.49
N VAL A 79 6.19 -11.79 4.37
CA VAL A 79 5.93 -11.07 3.11
C VAL A 79 7.10 -10.15 2.73
N ASP A 80 7.20 -9.79 1.44
CA ASP A 80 8.24 -8.87 0.95
C ASP A 80 7.90 -7.41 1.31
N GLU A 81 6.60 -7.08 1.40
CA GLU A 81 6.15 -5.72 1.68
C GLU A 81 4.85 -5.71 2.50
N VAL A 82 4.75 -4.76 3.44
CA VAL A 82 3.52 -4.44 4.15
C VAL A 82 3.12 -3.01 3.80
N LEU A 83 1.85 -2.84 3.41
CA LEU A 83 1.18 -1.57 3.23
C LEU A 83 0.15 -1.40 4.33
N THR A 84 0.04 -0.20 4.90
CA THR A 84 -0.99 0.07 5.90
C THR A 84 -1.35 1.55 6.03
N ASP A 85 -2.61 1.81 6.34
CA ASP A 85 -3.10 3.07 6.91
C ASP A 85 -3.66 2.74 8.30
N PRO A 86 -2.81 2.73 9.34
CA PRO A 86 -3.17 2.16 10.63
C PRO A 86 -4.41 2.84 11.23
N PRO A 87 -5.18 2.13 12.06
CA PRO A 87 -6.25 2.73 12.82
C PRO A 87 -5.71 3.73 13.85
N TRP A 88 -5.82 5.03 13.57
CA TRP A 88 -5.38 6.15 14.42
C TRP A 88 -6.32 6.41 15.62
N GLY A 89 -6.71 5.37 16.36
CA GLY A 89 -7.49 5.52 17.61
C GLY A 89 -8.99 5.81 17.42
N LEU A 90 -9.51 5.76 16.19
CA LEU A 90 -10.95 5.86 15.92
C LEU A 90 -11.66 4.53 16.18
N ARG A 91 -11.62 4.01 17.42
CA ARG A 91 -12.61 3.00 17.82
C ARG A 91 -13.97 3.69 17.89
N SER A 92 -14.93 3.16 17.14
CA SER A 92 -16.30 3.68 17.02
C SER A 92 -16.86 4.14 18.37
N GLY A 93 -16.82 5.45 18.64
CA GLY A 93 -17.61 6.10 19.69
C GLY A 93 -16.90 6.75 20.89
N ILE A 94 -15.57 6.66 21.11
CA ILE A 94 -15.01 7.11 22.42
C ILE A 94 -13.83 8.11 22.38
N SER A 95 -13.10 8.32 21.29
CA SER A 95 -12.09 9.40 21.27
C SER A 95 -11.78 9.86 19.85
N ARG A 96 -11.62 11.18 19.67
CA ARG A 96 -11.11 11.80 18.43
C ARG A 96 -9.59 11.94 18.44
N THR A 97 -8.93 11.50 19.52
CA THR A 97 -7.50 11.67 19.70
C THR A 97 -6.78 10.45 19.14
N PRO A 98 -5.78 10.63 18.26
CA PRO A 98 -4.88 9.57 17.85
C PRO A 98 -4.29 8.82 19.05
N ASP A 99 -4.31 7.49 18.98
CA ASP A 99 -3.68 6.60 19.96
C ASP A 99 -2.34 6.12 19.38
N LEU A 100 -1.27 6.86 19.67
CA LEU A 100 0.06 6.57 19.14
C LEU A 100 0.59 5.23 19.65
N GLU A 101 0.37 4.88 20.92
CA GLU A 101 0.85 3.62 21.50
C GLU A 101 0.25 2.41 20.78
N PHE A 102 -1.07 2.47 20.52
CA PHE A 102 -1.74 1.45 19.74
C PHE A 102 -1.20 1.37 18.30
N VAL A 103 -0.98 2.51 17.64
CA VAL A 103 -0.41 2.53 16.28
C VAL A 103 1.00 1.95 16.25
N LEU A 104 1.86 2.29 17.21
CA LEU A 104 3.21 1.74 17.28
C LEU A 104 3.20 0.22 17.48
N SER A 105 2.31 -0.29 18.35
CA SER A 105 2.11 -1.74 18.52
C SER A 105 1.58 -2.41 17.24
N PHE A 106 0.73 -1.74 16.47
CA PHE A 106 0.25 -2.25 15.19
C PHE A 106 1.37 -2.29 14.14
N LEU A 107 2.21 -1.26 14.07
CA LEU A 107 3.38 -1.22 13.18
C LEU A 107 4.43 -2.27 13.58
N ASP A 108 4.57 -2.56 14.86
CA ASP A 108 5.41 -3.66 15.36
C ASP A 108 4.96 -5.01 14.79
N ALA A 109 3.65 -5.29 14.81
CA ALA A 109 3.09 -6.50 14.22
C ALA A 109 3.28 -6.55 12.69
N CYS A 110 3.21 -5.40 12.01
CA CYS A 110 3.54 -5.31 10.58
C CYS A 110 5.00 -5.66 10.30
N VAL A 111 5.92 -5.18 11.15
CA VAL A 111 7.35 -5.46 11.02
C VAL A 111 7.68 -6.93 11.29
N ASP A 112 6.96 -7.58 12.22
CA ASP A 112 7.18 -8.99 12.58
C ASP A 112 6.85 -9.97 11.44
N VAL A 113 5.98 -9.58 10.50
CA VAL A 113 5.62 -10.41 9.34
C VAL A 113 6.44 -10.07 8.09
N LEU A 114 7.34 -9.10 8.15
CA LEU A 114 8.24 -8.81 7.05
C LEU A 114 9.34 -9.88 6.95
N ARG A 115 9.71 -10.22 5.72
CA ARG A 115 10.88 -11.07 5.47
C ARG A 115 12.12 -10.41 6.06
N PRO A 116 12.92 -11.13 6.86
CA PRO A 116 14.14 -10.58 7.44
C PRO A 116 15.03 -9.96 6.36
N LYS A 117 15.58 -8.77 6.65
CA LYS A 117 16.56 -8.03 5.82
C LYS A 117 16.08 -7.50 4.47
N THR A 118 14.97 -8.02 3.94
CA THR A 118 14.48 -7.71 2.58
C THR A 118 13.08 -7.12 2.56
N GLY A 119 12.41 -7.13 3.72
CA GLY A 119 11.09 -6.58 3.89
C GLY A 119 11.06 -5.05 3.95
N ARG A 120 9.97 -4.49 3.44
CA ARG A 120 9.68 -3.06 3.44
C ARG A 120 8.33 -2.77 4.08
N LEU A 121 8.27 -1.76 4.95
CA LEU A 121 7.03 -1.23 5.49
C LEU A 121 6.71 0.10 4.80
N VAL A 122 5.49 0.22 4.28
CA VAL A 122 4.93 1.48 3.79
C VAL A 122 3.71 1.81 4.65
N THR A 123 3.80 2.90 5.40
CA THR A 123 2.74 3.28 6.34
C THR A 123 2.32 4.73 6.13
N ARG A 124 1.02 4.99 6.25
CA ARG A 124 0.46 6.34 6.28
C ARG A 124 0.32 6.82 7.72
N CYS A 125 0.67 8.09 7.96
CA CYS A 125 0.52 8.70 9.27
C CYS A 125 0.12 10.19 9.20
N PRO A 126 -0.46 10.76 10.26
CA PRO A 126 -0.48 12.21 10.45
C PRO A 126 0.94 12.78 10.49
N PRO A 127 1.20 13.97 9.91
CA PRO A 127 2.54 14.54 9.84
C PRO A 127 3.21 14.78 11.19
N GLU A 128 2.43 14.98 12.25
CA GLU A 128 2.89 15.21 13.61
C GLU A 128 3.51 13.97 14.28
N PHE A 129 3.22 12.75 13.79
CA PHE A 129 3.75 11.51 14.35
C PHE A 129 4.91 10.92 13.55
N ILE A 130 5.42 11.63 12.54
CA ILE A 130 6.51 11.13 11.70
C ILE A 130 7.74 10.79 12.54
N ASP A 131 8.16 11.72 13.39
CA ASP A 131 9.40 11.59 14.15
C ASP A 131 9.26 10.45 15.18
N ASP A 132 8.12 10.36 15.87
CA ASP A 132 7.83 9.27 16.81
C ASP A 132 7.84 7.88 16.14
N ILE A 133 7.23 7.75 14.96
CA ILE A 133 7.23 6.49 14.20
C ILE A 133 8.64 6.14 13.73
N VAL A 134 9.39 7.13 13.23
CA VAL A 134 10.74 6.91 12.71
C VAL A 134 11.69 6.49 13.82
N ASP A 135 11.62 7.13 14.98
CA ASP A 135 12.45 6.79 16.14
C ASP A 135 12.12 5.38 16.63
N HIS A 136 10.84 5.06 16.83
CA HIS A 136 10.40 3.73 17.27
C HIS A 136 10.78 2.63 16.27
N MET A 137 10.59 2.86 14.97
CA MET A 137 10.95 1.87 13.93
C MET A 137 12.48 1.71 13.80
N SER A 138 13.25 2.75 14.07
CA SER A 138 14.71 2.66 14.09
C SER A 138 15.21 1.75 15.22
N GLU A 139 14.57 1.79 16.40
CA GLU A 139 14.86 0.86 17.50
C GLU A 139 14.56 -0.61 17.13
N ARG A 140 13.61 -0.82 16.20
CA ARG A 140 13.28 -2.12 15.60
C ARG A 140 14.21 -2.53 14.45
N GLY A 141 15.21 -1.72 14.11
CA GLY A 141 16.14 -1.98 13.00
C GLY A 141 15.56 -1.64 11.62
N TYR A 142 14.57 -0.74 11.55
CA TYR A 142 13.97 -0.23 10.32
C TYR A 142 14.24 1.27 10.18
N LEU A 143 15.02 1.63 9.17
CA LEU A 143 15.37 3.02 8.89
C LEU A 143 14.39 3.66 7.91
N LEU A 144 14.19 4.96 8.09
CA LEU A 144 13.52 5.80 7.10
C LEU A 144 14.33 5.83 5.80
N ASP A 145 13.75 5.26 4.75
CA ASP A 145 14.25 5.37 3.39
C ASP A 145 13.69 6.64 2.75
N ARG A 146 12.36 6.83 2.81
CA ARG A 146 11.68 7.95 2.15
C ARG A 146 10.48 8.45 2.94
N VAL A 147 10.23 9.76 2.86
CA VAL A 147 9.04 10.41 3.41
C VAL A 147 8.40 11.30 2.36
N LYS A 148 7.08 11.22 2.21
CA LYS A 148 6.28 12.15 1.41
C LYS A 148 5.26 12.83 2.30
N ARG A 149 5.45 14.13 2.55
CA ARG A 149 4.54 14.94 3.36
C ARG A 149 3.47 15.63 2.49
N ARG A 150 2.24 15.65 2.98
CA ARG A 150 1.12 16.48 2.51
C ARG A 150 0.49 17.18 3.71
N HIS A 151 -0.40 18.14 3.46
CA HIS A 151 -0.99 18.97 4.51
C HIS A 151 -1.63 18.15 5.66
N LYS A 152 -2.24 17.00 5.38
CA LYS A 152 -3.00 16.21 6.38
C LYS A 152 -2.49 14.80 6.60
N ALA A 153 -1.46 14.38 5.87
CA ALA A 153 -0.92 13.03 5.95
C ALA A 153 0.51 13.00 5.43
N ALA A 154 1.28 12.04 5.90
CA ALA A 154 2.54 11.63 5.35
C ALA A 154 2.50 10.14 5.01
N VAL A 155 3.33 9.75 4.05
CA VAL A 155 3.63 8.35 3.75
C VAL A 155 5.10 8.13 4.06
N LEU A 156 5.37 7.12 4.87
CA LEU A 156 6.69 6.69 5.28
C LEU A 156 7.03 5.38 4.56
N VAL A 157 8.24 5.30 4.03
CA VAL A 157 8.83 4.05 3.53
C VAL A 157 9.99 3.72 4.44
N LEU A 158 9.87 2.59 5.15
CA LEU A 158 10.81 2.09 6.14
C LEU A 158 11.40 0.78 5.63
N ARG A 159 12.71 0.60 5.75
CA ARG A 159 13.43 -0.60 5.31
C ARG A 159 14.33 -1.12 6.42
N SER A 160 14.52 -2.43 6.47
CA SER A 160 15.49 -3.04 7.40
C SER A 160 16.90 -2.47 7.17
N GLU A 161 17.70 -2.27 8.21
CA GLU A 161 19.10 -1.81 8.10
C GLU A 161 19.94 -2.67 7.16
N ASP A 162 19.72 -3.98 7.19
CA ASP A 162 20.41 -4.98 6.38
C ASP A 162 20.01 -4.94 4.88
N HIS A 163 19.05 -4.09 4.52
CA HIS A 163 18.42 -4.05 3.20
C HIS A 163 19.16 -3.18 2.18
N ARG A 164 20.11 -2.33 2.59
CA ARG A 164 20.79 -1.38 1.68
C ARG A 164 21.46 -2.08 0.48
N ASP A 165 21.96 -3.30 0.66
CA ASP A 165 22.70 -4.00 -0.41
C ASP A 165 21.80 -4.82 -1.36
N TYR A 166 20.56 -5.14 -1.00
CA TYR A 166 19.74 -6.11 -1.75
C TYR A 166 18.94 -5.51 -2.92
N TYR A 167 18.57 -4.23 -2.83
CA TYR A 167 17.70 -3.59 -3.82
C TYR A 167 18.40 -2.65 -4.79
N ASP A 168 19.62 -2.19 -4.51
CA ASP A 168 20.36 -1.34 -5.45
C ASP A 168 20.53 -2.06 -6.81
N ASP A 169 20.79 -3.37 -6.80
CA ASP A 169 20.89 -4.18 -8.04
C ASP A 169 19.53 -4.49 -8.70
N ARG A 170 18.42 -4.45 -7.95
CA ARG A 170 17.08 -4.85 -8.42
C ARG A 170 16.18 -3.69 -8.81
N GLU A 171 16.30 -2.54 -8.16
CA GLU A 171 15.59 -1.31 -8.52
C GLU A 171 16.01 -0.84 -9.92
N SER A 172 17.28 -1.00 -10.29
CA SER A 172 17.76 -0.80 -11.67
C SER A 172 17.04 -1.70 -12.68
N ALA A 173 16.71 -2.95 -12.33
CA ALA A 173 16.01 -3.87 -13.23
C ALA A 173 14.51 -3.54 -13.40
N VAL A 174 13.84 -3.02 -12.36
CA VAL A 174 12.42 -2.60 -12.43
C VAL A 174 12.26 -1.24 -13.11
N ALA A 175 13.18 -0.30 -12.87
CA ALA A 175 13.25 0.95 -13.62
C ALA A 175 13.50 0.67 -15.11
N ALA A 176 14.34 -0.32 -15.44
CA ALA A 176 14.53 -0.80 -16.81
C ALA A 176 13.29 -1.49 -17.41
N ALA A 177 12.38 -2.02 -16.58
CA ALA A 177 11.17 -2.73 -16.99
C ALA A 177 9.88 -1.88 -16.99
N GLY A 178 9.91 -0.65 -16.48
CA GLY A 178 8.81 0.32 -16.61
C GLY A 178 7.56 0.07 -15.74
N GLY A 179 7.69 -0.59 -14.59
CA GLY A 179 6.57 -0.82 -13.66
C GLY A 179 5.98 0.46 -13.06
N GLN A 180 4.65 0.53 -12.96
CA GLN A 180 3.91 1.71 -12.48
C GLN A 180 3.06 1.38 -11.24
N VAL A 181 2.90 2.29 -10.28
CA VAL A 181 1.89 2.17 -9.19
C VAL A 181 0.91 3.36 -9.23
N LEU A 182 -0.39 3.10 -9.26
CA LEU A 182 -1.46 4.11 -9.25
C LEU A 182 -1.87 4.44 -7.82
N VAL A 183 -1.87 5.71 -7.40
CA VAL A 183 -2.45 6.11 -6.11
C VAL A 183 -3.35 7.33 -6.36
N ALA A 184 -4.67 7.12 -6.46
CA ALA A 184 -5.60 8.22 -6.63
C ALA A 184 -5.75 9.02 -5.32
N TRP A 185 -5.64 10.35 -5.37
CA TRP A 185 -6.03 11.23 -4.26
C TRP A 185 -6.39 12.66 -4.74
N GLU A 186 -7.64 13.06 -4.51
CA GLU A 186 -8.03 14.42 -4.12
C GLU A 186 -9.07 14.31 -2.97
N GLY A 187 -8.88 15.01 -1.84
CA GLY A 187 -9.87 15.02 -0.73
C GLY A 187 -9.96 13.79 0.19
N GLY A 188 -9.43 12.62 -0.19
CA GLY A 188 -9.49 11.39 0.61
C GLY A 188 -10.56 10.40 0.14
N GLU A 189 -11.25 10.73 -0.94
CA GLU A 189 -12.16 9.84 -1.66
C GLU A 189 -11.67 9.69 -3.10
N LEU A 190 -11.86 8.51 -3.70
CA LEU A 190 -11.59 8.31 -5.11
C LEU A 190 -12.68 9.02 -5.93
N ASP A 191 -12.33 10.12 -6.60
CA ASP A 191 -13.21 10.77 -7.59
C ASP A 191 -12.90 10.23 -9.00
N PRO A 192 -13.85 9.50 -9.63
CA PRO A 192 -13.66 8.95 -10.96
C PRO A 192 -13.69 10.04 -12.05
N GLU A 193 -14.21 11.22 -11.72
CA GLU A 193 -14.27 12.37 -12.63
C GLU A 193 -13.08 13.32 -12.47
N ALA A 194 -12.19 13.09 -11.49
CA ALA A 194 -10.98 13.90 -11.32
C ALA A 194 -10.21 13.99 -12.64
N ASP A 195 -9.74 15.17 -13.03
CA ASP A 195 -9.07 15.35 -14.33
C ASP A 195 -7.70 14.66 -14.38
N ARG A 196 -7.08 14.42 -13.23
CA ARG A 196 -5.74 13.82 -13.11
C ARG A 196 -5.63 12.94 -11.87
N TYR A 197 -4.79 11.93 -11.93
CA TYR A 197 -4.41 11.08 -10.80
C TYR A 197 -2.90 11.15 -10.57
N SER A 198 -2.49 10.95 -9.31
CA SER A 198 -1.08 10.83 -8.96
C SER A 198 -0.61 9.38 -9.12
N LEU A 199 0.08 9.09 -10.20
CA LEU A 199 0.80 7.81 -10.35
C LEU A 199 2.12 7.92 -9.59
N VAL A 200 2.39 6.98 -8.69
CA VAL A 200 3.66 6.92 -7.96
C VAL A 200 4.48 5.78 -8.57
N THR A 201 5.58 6.08 -9.25
CA THR A 201 6.42 5.04 -9.88
C THR A 201 7.78 4.97 -9.20
N PRO A 202 8.36 3.79 -8.97
CA PRO A 202 9.75 3.69 -8.55
C PRO A 202 10.67 4.04 -9.73
N TYR A 203 11.76 4.78 -9.48
CA TYR A 203 12.83 5.13 -10.44
C TYR A 203 14.19 5.09 -9.73
N GLU A 204 15.29 5.01 -10.49
CA GLU A 204 16.67 4.87 -9.98
C GLU A 204 17.09 5.97 -8.99
N SER A 205 16.40 7.13 -8.99
CA SER A 205 16.67 8.25 -8.09
C SER A 205 15.59 8.49 -7.02
N GLY A 206 14.54 7.67 -6.94
CA GLY A 206 13.40 7.96 -6.06
C GLY A 206 12.05 7.45 -6.55
N TRP A 207 10.97 7.74 -5.80
CA TRP A 207 9.61 7.58 -6.30
C TRP A 207 9.20 8.86 -7.03
N HIS A 208 8.81 8.75 -8.29
CA HIS A 208 8.30 9.86 -9.09
C HIS A 208 6.78 9.89 -9.02
N VAL A 209 6.24 11.06 -8.73
CA VAL A 209 4.80 11.31 -8.73
C VAL A 209 4.47 11.96 -10.06
N TRP A 210 3.78 11.22 -10.92
CA TRP A 210 3.31 11.71 -12.20
C TRP A 210 1.84 12.09 -12.08
N GLU A 211 1.49 13.27 -12.55
CA GLU A 211 0.08 13.59 -12.78
C GLU A 211 -0.35 13.00 -14.13
N VAL A 212 -0.96 11.82 -14.08
CA VAL A 212 -1.55 11.18 -15.25
C VAL A 212 -2.94 11.75 -15.49
N PRO A 213 -3.26 12.19 -16.72
CA PRO A 213 -4.61 12.63 -17.04
C PRO A 213 -5.60 11.47 -16.92
N ASN A 214 -6.82 11.78 -16.49
CA ASN A 214 -7.91 10.83 -16.40
C ASN A 214 -8.35 10.41 -17.81
N THR A 215 -7.77 9.30 -18.26
CA THR A 215 -8.16 8.67 -19.52
C THR A 215 -9.47 7.91 -19.33
N GLY A 216 -10.23 7.70 -20.41
CA GLY A 216 -11.50 6.96 -20.35
C GLY A 216 -11.40 5.58 -19.69
N ARG A 217 -10.24 4.91 -19.80
CA ARG A 217 -9.98 3.62 -19.12
C ARG A 217 -9.81 3.75 -17.61
N ILE A 218 -9.07 4.75 -17.14
CA ILE A 218 -8.90 5.00 -15.71
C ILE A 218 -10.26 5.38 -15.11
N ARG A 219 -11.02 6.23 -15.81
CA ARG A 219 -12.40 6.58 -15.45
C ARG A 219 -13.31 5.35 -15.34
N GLU A 220 -13.27 4.45 -16.31
CA GLU A 220 -14.10 3.22 -16.30
C GLU A 220 -13.72 2.30 -15.14
N PHE A 221 -12.43 2.09 -14.89
CA PHE A 221 -11.96 1.34 -13.73
C PHE A 221 -12.47 1.93 -12.42
N LEU A 222 -12.31 3.24 -12.23
CA LEU A 222 -12.73 3.94 -11.01
C LEU A 222 -14.25 3.96 -10.84
N ARG A 223 -15.01 4.13 -11.92
CA ARG A 223 -16.48 4.04 -11.90
C ARG A 223 -16.97 2.62 -11.59
N GLY A 224 -16.26 1.59 -12.05
CA GLY A 224 -16.57 0.20 -11.70
C GLY A 224 -16.34 -0.07 -10.22
N PHE A 225 -15.19 0.38 -9.71
CA PHE A 225 -14.80 0.28 -8.31
C PHE A 225 -15.82 0.94 -7.36
N LEU A 226 -16.28 2.16 -7.68
CA LEU A 226 -17.20 2.91 -6.82
C LEU A 226 -18.67 2.48 -6.91
N LYS A 227 -19.07 1.76 -7.97
CA LYS A 227 -20.44 1.23 -8.11
C LYS A 227 -20.65 -0.10 -7.39
N GLY A 228 -19.57 -0.75 -6.94
CA GLY A 228 -19.60 -2.03 -6.24
C GLY A 228 -19.62 -1.93 -4.71
N GLY A 229 -19.52 -0.72 -4.15
CA GLY A 229 -19.56 -0.43 -2.71
C GLY A 229 -20.86 0.22 -2.25
#